data_AF-W2SXV3-F1
#
_entry.id   AF-W2SXV3-F1
#
_cell.length_a   1.000
_cell.length_b   1.000
_cell.length_c   1.000
_cell.angle_alpha   90.00
_cell.angle_beta   90.00
_cell.angle_gamma   90.00
#
_symmetry.space_group_name_H-M   'P 1'
#
loop_
_entity.id
_entity.type
_entity.pdbx_description
1 polymer ?
#
loop_
_entity_poly.entity_id
_entity_poly.type
_entity_poly.pdbx_seq_one_letter_code
_entity_poly.pdbx_strand_id
1 'polypeptide(L)'
;DGLYYVFLDVIPVDNKRYRYIYNKSAWLTAGKAEPAPKNRLYLHPDSPYTGEQLLKQVVSFEKAKLTNNEIDKAGHLILNSMHKYQPRIHLVRRNKGQHLDHNKVNLADEVHRTFVFPETQFMAVTAYQNQLVSILL
;
A
#
# COMPACT_ATOMS: atom_id res chain seq x y z
N ASP A 1 0.16 -28.91 -5.01
CA ASP A 1 -0.40 -27.55 -5.07
C ASP A 1 0.10 -26.68 -3.92
N GLY A 2 0.49 -25.44 -4.21
CA GLY A 2 0.90 -24.46 -3.20
C GLY A 2 -0.25 -23.56 -2.75
N LEU A 3 -0.05 -22.93 -1.59
CA LEU A 3 -0.89 -21.86 -1.05
C LEU A 3 -0.24 -20.51 -1.33
N TYR A 4 -1.06 -19.50 -1.62
CA TYR A 4 -0.62 -18.17 -2.00
C TYR A 4 -1.16 -17.14 -1.02
N TYR A 5 -0.27 -16.36 -0.43
CA TYR A 5 -0.62 -15.23 0.43
C TYR A 5 -0.46 -13.94 -0.37
N VAL A 6 -1.48 -13.10 -0.35
CA VAL A 6 -1.49 -11.84 -1.10
C VAL A 6 -1.38 -10.68 -0.11
N PHE A 7 -0.35 -9.86 -0.29
CA PHE A 7 -0.09 -8.69 0.53
C PHE A 7 -0.20 -7.41 -0.28
N LEU A 8 -0.60 -6.33 0.39
CA LEU A 8 -0.49 -4.96 -0.07
C LEU A 8 0.50 -4.21 0.81
N ASP A 9 1.42 -3.49 0.19
CA ASP A 9 2.24 -2.48 0.85
C ASP A 9 2.15 -1.16 0.10
N VAL A 10 2.56 -0.06 0.76
CA VAL A 10 2.51 1.27 0.18
C VAL A 10 3.82 1.98 0.50
N ILE A 11 4.65 2.17 -0.52
CA ILE A 11 6.00 2.73 -0.36
C ILE A 11 6.10 4.17 -0.86
N PRO A 12 6.96 5.01 -0.28
CA PRO A 12 7.22 6.35 -0.80
C PRO A 12 7.83 6.27 -2.21
N VAL A 13 7.37 7.14 -3.12
CA VAL A 13 7.90 7.24 -4.48
C VAL A 13 9.21 8.01 -4.53
N ASP A 14 9.34 9.04 -3.70
CA ASP A 14 10.53 9.88 -3.62
C ASP A 14 10.75 10.43 -2.20
N ASN A 15 11.88 11.12 -2.03
CA ASN A 15 12.27 11.76 -0.78
C ASN A 15 11.85 13.25 -0.76
N LYS A 16 10.63 13.56 -1.21
CA LYS A 16 10.12 14.93 -1.28
C LYS A 16 8.81 15.09 -0.51
N ARG A 17 8.68 16.24 0.14
CA ARG A 17 7.41 16.75 0.65
C ARG A 17 6.82 17.71 -0.37
N TYR A 18 5.52 17.63 -0.60
CA TYR A 18 4.83 18.43 -1.60
C TYR A 18 3.89 19.46 -0.97
N ARG A 19 3.50 20.45 -1.77
CA ARG A 19 2.39 21.35 -1.49
C ARG A 19 1.60 21.59 -2.77
N TYR A 20 0.29 21.72 -2.65
CA TYR A 20 -0.54 22.12 -3.78
C TYR A 20 -0.60 23.64 -3.88
N ILE A 21 -0.41 24.17 -5.07
CA ILE A 21 -0.44 25.61 -5.36
C ILE A 21 -1.72 25.91 -6.15
N TYR A 22 -2.71 26.47 -5.47
CA TYR A 22 -4.06 26.68 -6.02
C TYR A 22 -4.09 27.54 -7.27
N ASN A 23 -3.37 28.67 -7.30
CA ASN A 23 -3.36 29.56 -8.47
C ASN A 23 -2.62 28.98 -9.68
N LYS A 24 -1.90 27.87 -9.51
CA LYS A 24 -1.23 27.13 -10.60
C LYS A 24 -1.88 25.78 -10.88
N SER A 25 -2.89 25.39 -10.09
CA SER A 25 -3.49 24.06 -10.05
C SER A 25 -2.45 22.93 -10.16
N ALA A 26 -1.37 23.03 -9.39
CA ALA A 26 -0.21 22.15 -9.52
C ALA A 26 0.40 21.75 -8.17
N TRP A 27 0.92 20.54 -8.11
CA TRP A 27 1.78 20.07 -7.02
C TRP A 27 3.21 20.55 -7.23
N LEU A 28 3.79 21.19 -6.22
CA LEU A 28 5.21 21.59 -6.21
C LEU A 28 5.92 20.98 -5.01
N THR A 29 7.21 20.72 -5.16
CA THR A 29 8.07 20.33 -4.04
C THR A 29 8.17 21.47 -3.04
N ALA A 30 7.88 21.17 -1.77
CA ALA A 30 7.98 22.09 -0.63
C ALA A 30 9.27 21.87 0.18
N GLY A 31 9.88 20.70 0.09
CA GLY A 31 11.11 20.36 0.80
C GLY A 31 11.45 18.87 0.73
N LYS A 32 12.37 18.45 1.61
CA LYS A 32 12.72 17.04 1.82
C LYS A 32 11.56 16.31 2.51
N ALA A 33 11.39 15.01 2.24
CA ALA A 33 10.39 14.21 2.93
C ALA A 33 10.68 14.12 4.43
N GLU A 34 9.59 13.99 5.19
CA GLU A 34 9.64 13.61 6.60
C GLU A 34 10.12 12.15 6.73
N PRO A 35 10.71 11.74 7.87
CA PRO A 35 11.04 10.34 8.11
C PRO A 35 9.82 9.45 7.85
N ALA A 36 9.97 8.46 6.97
CA ALA A 36 8.87 7.58 6.63
C ALA A 36 8.48 6.74 7.86
N PRO A 37 7.19 6.56 8.15
CA PRO A 37 6.74 5.61 9.16
C PRO A 37 7.19 4.20 8.76
N LYS A 38 7.25 3.31 9.75
CA LYS A 38 7.59 1.90 9.48
C LYS A 38 6.59 1.33 8.47
N ASN A 39 7.10 0.89 7.32
CA ASN A 39 6.27 0.25 6.29
C ASN A 39 5.59 -1.00 6.86
N ARG A 40 4.32 -1.18 6.53
CA ARG A 40 3.48 -2.29 7.00
C ARG A 40 2.99 -3.10 5.81
N LEU A 41 2.90 -4.40 6.01
CA LEU A 41 2.30 -5.33 5.08
C LEU A 41 0.85 -5.57 5.51
N TYR A 42 -0.09 -5.23 4.64
CA TYR A 42 -1.48 -5.61 4.80
C TYR A 42 -1.70 -6.99 4.17
N LEU A 43 -1.95 -8.02 4.99
CA LEU A 43 -2.35 -9.33 4.49
C LEU A 43 -3.82 -9.30 4.09
N HIS A 44 -4.13 -9.74 2.86
CA HIS A 44 -5.52 -9.89 2.43
C HIS A 44 -6.26 -10.88 3.36
N PRO A 45 -7.44 -10.54 3.90
CA PRO A 45 -8.13 -11.33 4.92
C PRO A 45 -8.46 -12.76 4.51
N ASP A 46 -8.75 -12.99 3.22
CA ASP A 46 -9.06 -14.33 2.72
C ASP A 46 -7.81 -15.14 2.32
N SER A 47 -6.60 -14.63 2.58
CA SER A 47 -5.38 -15.41 2.39
C SER A 47 -5.30 -16.55 3.43
N PRO A 48 -4.74 -17.72 3.06
CA PRO A 48 -4.16 -18.03 1.76
C PRO A 48 -5.17 -18.50 0.72
N TYR A 49 -4.84 -18.27 -0.55
CA TYR A 49 -5.56 -18.76 -1.71
C TYR A 49 -4.90 -20.00 -2.32
N THR A 50 -5.70 -20.83 -2.99
CA THR A 50 -5.18 -21.76 -3.99
C THR A 50 -4.90 -21.03 -5.30
N GLY A 51 -4.06 -21.62 -6.16
CA GLY A 51 -3.83 -21.07 -7.51
C GLY A 51 -5.11 -20.99 -8.34
N GLU A 52 -6.03 -21.95 -8.16
CA GLU A 52 -7.32 -21.96 -8.85
C GLU A 52 -8.22 -20.79 -8.41
N GLN A 53 -8.27 -20.49 -7.11
CA GLN A 53 -9.03 -19.33 -6.60
C GLN A 53 -8.52 -18.03 -7.21
N LEU A 54 -7.20 -17.83 -7.26
CA LEU A 54 -6.60 -16.63 -7.84
C LEU A 54 -6.91 -16.43 -9.33
N LEU A 55 -7.12 -17.51 -10.09
CA LEU A 55 -7.48 -17.43 -11.50
C LEU A 55 -8.96 -17.17 -11.74
N LYS A 56 -9.83 -17.51 -10.78
CA LYS A 56 -11.29 -17.47 -10.94
C LYS A 56 -11.94 -16.19 -10.41
N GLN A 57 -11.29 -15.48 -9.50
CA GLN A 57 -11.90 -14.33 -8.82
C GLN A 57 -10.96 -13.13 -8.78
N VAL A 58 -11.57 -11.94 -8.68
CA VAL A 58 -10.86 -10.70 -8.38
C VAL A 58 -10.53 -10.67 -6.89
N VAL A 59 -9.30 -10.31 -6.55
CA VAL A 59 -8.85 -10.07 -5.17
C VAL A 59 -8.95 -8.57 -4.90
N SER A 60 -9.74 -8.17 -3.89
CA SER A 60 -10.05 -6.75 -3.59
C SER A 60 -9.52 -6.30 -2.24
N PHE A 61 -8.74 -5.23 -2.23
CA PHE A 61 -8.21 -4.61 -1.00
C PHE A 61 -9.12 -3.50 -0.44
N GLU A 62 -10.44 -3.53 -0.70
CA GLU A 62 -11.40 -2.51 -0.25
C GLU A 62 -11.39 -2.26 1.27
N LYS A 63 -11.00 -3.28 2.05
CA LYS A 63 -10.93 -3.21 3.52
C LYS A 63 -9.62 -2.63 4.03
N ALA A 64 -8.63 -2.40 3.17
CA ALA A 64 -7.38 -1.77 3.54
C ALA A 64 -7.63 -0.30 3.91
N LYS A 65 -7.02 0.16 5.00
CA LYS A 65 -7.18 1.52 5.49
C LYS A 65 -5.83 2.19 5.62
N LEU A 66 -5.82 3.48 5.31
CA LEU A 66 -4.68 4.37 5.46
C LEU A 66 -4.89 5.24 6.70
N THR A 67 -3.81 5.57 7.41
CA THR A 67 -3.84 6.46 8.57
C THR A 67 -2.60 7.34 8.62
N ASN A 68 -2.72 8.53 9.20
CA ASN A 68 -1.60 9.39 9.56
C ASN A 68 -1.19 9.26 11.03
N ASN A 69 -1.81 8.34 11.79
CA ASN A 69 -1.48 8.09 13.19
C ASN A 69 -0.29 7.11 13.29
N GLU A 70 0.88 7.61 13.67
CA GLU A 70 2.12 6.82 13.76
C GLU A 70 2.07 5.69 14.79
N ILE A 71 1.22 5.81 15.81
CA ILE A 71 1.06 4.83 16.89
C ILE A 71 -0.17 3.92 16.68
N ASP A 72 -0.69 3.84 15.46
CA ASP A 72 -1.84 2.99 15.13
C ASP A 72 -1.61 1.53 15.55
N LYS A 73 -2.52 0.99 16.37
CA LYS A 73 -2.49 -0.41 16.84
C LYS A 73 -3.43 -1.32 16.06
N ALA A 74 -4.25 -0.78 15.17
CA ALA A 74 -5.23 -1.53 14.39
C ALA A 74 -4.64 -2.23 13.17
N GLY A 75 -3.36 -1.97 12.86
CA GLY A 75 -2.66 -2.58 11.73
C GLY A 75 -2.94 -1.87 10.40
N HIS A 76 -3.43 -0.63 10.43
CA HIS A 76 -3.63 0.17 9.23
C HIS A 76 -2.28 0.57 8.60
N LEU A 77 -2.28 0.88 7.30
CA LEU A 77 -1.11 1.36 6.59
C LEU A 77 -0.85 2.82 6.97
N ILE A 78 0.30 3.12 7.57
CA ILE A 78 0.63 4.46 8.07
C ILE A 78 1.35 5.23 6.97
N LEU A 79 0.88 6.43 6.65
CA LEU A 79 1.45 7.31 5.64
C LEU A 79 1.59 8.75 6.15
N ASN A 80 2.62 9.45 5.69
CA ASN A 80 2.78 10.88 5.94
C ASN A 80 1.94 11.67 4.92
N SER A 81 1.18 12.65 5.40
CA SER A 81 0.42 13.55 4.53
C SER A 81 1.37 14.35 3.64
N MET A 82 0.91 14.74 2.45
CA MET A 82 1.62 15.53 1.46
C MET A 82 2.86 14.85 0.85
N HIS A 83 2.87 13.52 0.82
CA HIS A 83 3.91 12.70 0.18
C HIS A 83 3.30 11.82 -0.91
N LYS A 84 4.13 11.44 -1.89
CA LYS A 84 3.73 10.60 -3.03
C LYS A 84 4.03 9.13 -2.74
N TYR A 85 3.06 8.25 -2.99
CA TYR A 85 3.16 6.83 -2.67
C TYR A 85 2.84 5.93 -3.87
N GLN A 86 3.40 4.73 -3.84
CA GLN A 86 3.17 3.64 -4.79
C GLN A 86 2.66 2.41 -4.03
N PRO A 87 1.38 2.02 -4.24
CA PRO A 87 0.89 0.70 -3.84
C PRO A 87 1.63 -0.41 -4.58
N ARG A 88 1.93 -1.51 -3.89
CA ARG A 88 2.48 -2.73 -4.51
C ARG A 88 1.77 -3.96 -3.98
N ILE A 89 1.56 -4.94 -4.86
CA ILE A 89 0.96 -6.21 -4.50
C ILE A 89 2.05 -7.28 -4.47
N HIS A 90 2.13 -8.04 -3.39
CA HIS A 90 3.08 -9.14 -3.25
C HIS A 90 2.35 -10.47 -3.18
N LEU A 91 2.79 -11.42 -4.00
CA LEU A 91 2.29 -12.79 -4.01
C LEU A 91 3.38 -13.71 -3.47
N VAL A 92 3.16 -14.23 -2.25
CA VAL A 92 4.07 -15.16 -1.58
C VAL A 92 3.54 -16.58 -1.76
N ARG A 93 4.37 -17.52 -2.22
CA ARG A 93 3.97 -18.93 -2.40
C ARG A 93 4.57 -19.79 -1.29
N ARG A 94 3.74 -20.60 -0.63
CA ARG A 94 4.17 -21.60 0.36
C ARG A 94 3.63 -22.99 0.01
N ASN A 95 4.32 -24.02 0.48
CA ASN A 95 3.86 -25.41 0.34
C ASN A 95 2.79 -25.72 1.39
N LYS A 96 1.85 -26.63 1.08
CA LYS A 96 0.87 -27.14 2.04
C LYS A 96 1.62 -27.73 3.24
N GLY A 97 1.40 -27.18 4.44
CA GLY A 97 2.08 -27.55 5.69
C GLY A 97 3.07 -26.50 6.22
N GLN A 98 3.47 -25.52 5.40
CA GLN A 98 4.28 -24.37 5.85
C GLN A 98 3.40 -23.13 5.95
N HIS A 99 2.60 -23.06 7.02
CA HIS A 99 1.74 -21.90 7.26
C HIS A 99 2.58 -20.66 7.58
N LEU A 100 2.14 -19.52 7.05
CA LEU A 100 2.78 -18.23 7.25
C LEU A 100 2.27 -17.57 8.54
N ASP A 101 3.18 -17.23 9.46
CA ASP A 101 2.86 -16.35 10.59
C ASP A 101 2.92 -14.88 10.12
N HIS A 102 1.76 -14.33 9.77
CA HIS A 102 1.63 -12.99 9.21
C HIS A 102 2.27 -11.86 10.06
N ASN A 103 2.35 -12.04 11.39
CA ASN A 103 2.93 -11.03 12.28
C ASN A 103 4.47 -10.97 12.22
N LYS A 104 5.10 -11.97 11.59
CA LYS A 104 6.56 -12.10 11.49
C LYS A 104 7.05 -12.13 10.04
N VAL A 105 6.17 -11.84 9.08
CA VAL A 105 6.53 -11.89 7.67
C VAL A 105 7.50 -10.78 7.35
N ASN A 106 8.66 -11.18 6.86
CA ASN A 106 9.60 -10.33 6.18
C ASN A 106 9.70 -10.80 4.73
N LEU A 107 9.21 -9.98 3.79
CA LEU A 107 9.21 -10.34 2.37
C LEU A 107 10.61 -10.68 1.82
N ALA A 108 11.68 -10.14 2.43
CA ALA A 108 13.05 -10.44 2.03
C ALA A 108 13.42 -11.93 2.24
N ASP A 109 12.78 -12.60 3.18
CA ASP A 109 13.02 -14.00 3.52
C ASP A 109 12.08 -14.96 2.76
N GLU A 110 11.17 -14.41 1.95
CA GLU A 110 10.11 -15.14 1.26
C GLU A 110 10.36 -15.25 -0.24
N VAL A 111 10.06 -16.41 -0.82
CA VAL A 111 9.93 -16.55 -2.27
C VAL A 111 8.62 -15.89 -2.69
N HIS A 112 8.74 -14.69 -3.24
CA HIS A 112 7.59 -13.87 -3.61
C HIS A 112 7.77 -13.18 -4.96
N ARG A 113 6.65 -12.76 -5.55
CA ARG A 113 6.63 -11.87 -6.71
C ARG A 113 5.92 -10.58 -6.35
N THR A 114 6.47 -9.46 -6.80
CA THR A 114 5.90 -8.13 -6.59
C THR A 114 5.34 -7.58 -7.90
N PHE A 115 4.13 -7.04 -7.84
CA PHE A 115 3.44 -6.37 -8.94
C PHE A 115 3.27 -4.90 -8.61
N VAL A 116 3.60 -4.04 -9.56
CA VAL A 116 3.55 -2.58 -9.41
C VAL A 116 2.83 -2.00 -10.60
N PHE A 117 1.83 -1.15 -10.32
CA PHE A 117 1.02 -0.47 -11.33
C PHE A 117 1.24 1.04 -11.17
N PRO A 118 2.03 1.70 -12.04
CA PRO A 118 2.37 3.11 -11.89
C PRO A 118 1.16 4.06 -11.81
N GLU A 119 0.06 3.69 -12.47
CA GLU A 119 -1.22 4.41 -12.47
C GLU A 119 -1.91 4.43 -11.09
N THR A 120 -1.48 3.58 -10.16
CA THR A 120 -2.01 3.54 -8.78
C THR A 120 -1.26 4.46 -7.82
N GLN A 121 -0.27 5.22 -8.31
CA GLN A 121 0.41 6.22 -7.48
C GLN A 121 -0.55 7.33 -7.04
N PHE A 122 -0.40 7.79 -5.80
CA PHE A 122 -1.26 8.84 -5.25
C PHE A 122 -0.50 9.76 -4.29
N MET A 123 -1.13 10.90 -3.98
CA MET A 123 -0.71 11.82 -2.92
C MET A 123 -1.53 11.55 -1.67
N ALA A 124 -0.88 11.18 -0.56
CA ALA A 124 -1.58 11.10 0.72
C ALA A 124 -1.93 12.53 1.19
N VAL A 125 -3.18 12.78 1.58
CA VAL A 125 -3.63 14.09 2.05
C VAL A 125 -4.61 13.93 3.21
N THR A 126 -4.66 14.91 4.11
CA THR A 126 -5.66 14.96 5.18
C THR A 126 -6.96 15.65 4.75
N ALA A 127 -6.91 16.40 3.65
CA ALA A 127 -8.05 17.00 2.96
C ALA A 127 -7.73 17.15 1.46
N TYR A 128 -8.73 17.01 0.60
CA TYR A 128 -8.55 17.17 -0.84
C TYR A 128 -8.04 18.56 -1.19
N GLN A 129 -7.00 18.60 -2.03
CA GLN A 129 -6.35 19.84 -2.46
C GLN A 129 -6.85 20.32 -3.82
N ASN A 130 -7.00 19.39 -4.78
CA ASN A 130 -7.57 19.66 -6.08
C ASN A 130 -9.08 19.38 -6.05
N GLN A 131 -9.90 20.42 -6.26
CA GLN A 131 -11.37 20.30 -6.24
C GLN A 131 -11.91 19.31 -7.27
N LEU A 132 -11.22 19.11 -8.39
CA LEU A 132 -11.63 18.11 -9.39
C LEU A 132 -11.59 16.69 -8.83
N VAL A 133 -10.67 16.39 -7.91
CA VAL A 133 -10.63 15.08 -7.25
C VAL A 133 -11.83 14.91 -6.33
N SER A 134 -12.23 15.95 -5.61
CA SER A 134 -13.41 15.90 -4.75
C SER A 134 -14.71 15.67 -5.51
N ILE A 135 -14.77 16.00 -6.80
CA ILE A 135 -15.96 15.83 -7.65
C ILE A 135 -16.02 14.41 -8.25
N LEU A 136 -14.88 13.73 -8.36
CA LEU A 136 -14.79 12.37 -8.91
C LEU A 136 -15.13 11.28 -7.88
N LEU A 137 -15.22 11.63 -6.60
CA LEU A 137 -15.43 10.74 -5.44
C LEU A 137 -16.79 11.01 -4.81
#